data_AF-A0A2V8R7L7-F1
#
_entry.id   AF-A0A2V8R7L7-F1
#
_cell.length_a   1.000
_cell.length_b   1.000
_cell.length_c   1.000
_cell.angle_alpha   90.00
_cell.angle_beta   90.00
_cell.angle_gamma   90.00
#
_symmetry.space_group_name_H-M   'P 1'
#
loop_
_entity.id
_entity.type
_entity.pdbx_description
1 polymer ?
#
loop_
_entity_poly.entity_id
_entity_poly.type
_entity_poly.pdbx_seq_one_letter_code
_entity_poly.pdbx_strand_id
1 'polypeptide(L)'
;MKSLRFRCVAALCAFAAAAVLVCTSGQAVLSQKNAANSKPGAGARAAAADSLPGFDIASLDRSVSACQDFNQFANGGWVAKNPIPAAYARWGRFEQLSDSNTVQLHQILEGLAQQKNLKPGSNEQKLADYYESCMDEPS
;
A
#
# COMPACT_ATOMS: atom_id res chain seq x y z
N MET A 1 -53.95 17.59 2.95
CA MET A 1 -53.01 17.96 4.05
C MET A 1 -53.64 17.62 5.40
N LYS A 2 -53.49 16.38 5.88
CA LYS A 2 -53.94 15.96 7.24
C LYS A 2 -53.38 14.60 7.74
N SER A 3 -52.38 14.00 7.07
CA SER A 3 -51.88 12.65 7.41
C SER A 3 -50.44 12.61 7.96
N LEU A 4 -49.78 13.75 8.17
CA LEU A 4 -48.34 13.78 8.50
C LEU A 4 -48.02 13.93 10.00
N ARG A 5 -49.03 13.92 10.89
CA ARG A 5 -48.84 14.14 12.34
C ARG A 5 -48.96 12.89 13.22
N PHE A 6 -49.17 11.70 12.65
CA PHE A 6 -49.46 10.48 13.44
C PHE A 6 -48.36 9.41 13.47
N ARG A 7 -47.21 9.62 12.82
CA ARG A 7 -46.14 8.60 12.71
C ARG A 7 -44.94 8.84 13.64
N CYS A 8 -45.06 9.76 14.60
CA CYS A 8 -43.96 10.16 15.49
C CYS A 8 -43.90 9.40 16.83
N VAL A 9 -44.77 8.41 17.10
CA VAL A 9 -44.86 7.79 18.45
C VAL A 9 -44.66 6.26 18.47
N ALA A 10 -44.59 5.59 17.31
CA ALA A 10 -44.60 4.12 17.26
C ALA A 10 -43.25 3.45 16.90
N ALA A 11 -42.12 4.15 17.05
CA ALA A 11 -40.80 3.63 16.65
C ALA A 11 -39.80 3.48 17.82
N LEU A 12 -40.29 3.39 19.07
CA LEU A 12 -39.41 3.38 20.27
C LEU A 12 -39.52 2.13 21.17
N CYS A 13 -40.18 1.04 20.78
CA CYS A 13 -40.41 -0.11 21.69
C CYS A 13 -40.01 -1.51 21.16
N ALA A 14 -39.02 -1.63 20.27
CA ALA A 14 -38.66 -2.94 19.68
C ALA A 14 -37.19 -3.36 19.88
N PHE A 15 -36.58 -3.05 21.03
CA PHE A 15 -35.18 -3.43 21.34
C PHE A 15 -34.98 -4.29 22.60
N ALA A 16 -35.98 -5.08 22.99
CA ALA A 16 -35.83 -6.03 24.09
C ALA A 16 -36.61 -7.32 23.83
N ALA A 17 -35.93 -8.38 23.36
CA ALA A 17 -36.24 -9.81 23.57
C ALA A 17 -35.70 -10.72 22.45
N ALA A 18 -34.37 -10.83 22.28
CA ALA A 18 -33.78 -11.88 21.43
C ALA A 18 -32.51 -12.47 22.06
N ALA A 19 -32.56 -12.73 23.36
CA ALA A 19 -31.61 -13.58 24.06
C ALA A 19 -32.38 -14.75 24.68
N VAL A 20 -31.84 -15.96 24.49
CA VAL A 20 -32.24 -17.24 25.10
C VAL A 20 -33.37 -18.01 24.40
N LEU A 21 -33.02 -18.79 23.36
CA LEU A 21 -33.44 -20.21 23.24
C LEU A 21 -32.73 -20.87 22.04
N VAL A 22 -31.92 -21.91 22.29
CA VAL A 22 -31.89 -23.22 21.60
C VAL A 22 -30.57 -23.91 21.95
N CYS A 23 -30.70 -24.80 22.94
CA CYS A 23 -29.78 -25.89 23.22
C CYS A 23 -30.27 -27.14 22.47
N THR A 24 -29.34 -28.04 22.15
CA THR A 24 -29.51 -29.47 21.82
C THR A 24 -30.23 -29.88 20.51
N SER A 25 -29.44 -30.11 19.46
CA SER A 25 -29.46 -31.38 18.70
C SER A 25 -28.33 -31.38 17.67
N GLY A 26 -27.38 -32.32 17.79
CA GLY A 26 -26.35 -32.53 16.77
C GLY A 26 -24.99 -32.94 17.32
N GLN A 27 -24.92 -34.09 18.02
CA GLN A 27 -23.65 -34.82 18.10
C GLN A 27 -23.40 -35.55 16.77
N ALA A 28 -22.10 -35.76 16.50
CA ALA A 28 -21.50 -36.61 15.48
C ALA A 28 -21.14 -35.94 14.14
N VAL A 29 -19.94 -35.34 14.08
CA VAL A 29 -18.90 -35.81 13.15
C VAL A 29 -17.54 -35.79 13.85
N LEU A 30 -17.09 -37.00 14.16
CA LEU A 30 -15.73 -37.52 14.32
C LEU A 30 -14.55 -36.53 14.27
N SER A 31 -13.78 -36.56 15.36
CA SER A 31 -12.33 -36.48 15.43
C SER A 31 -11.61 -36.64 14.08
N GLN A 32 -11.05 -35.57 13.54
CA GLN A 32 -10.18 -35.62 12.36
C GLN A 32 -8.71 -35.50 12.80
N LYS A 33 -8.18 -36.64 13.22
CA LYS A 33 -6.75 -36.88 13.30
C LYS A 33 -6.23 -37.09 11.88
N ASN A 34 -5.80 -36.02 11.20
CA ASN A 34 -5.02 -36.14 9.97
C ASN A 34 -3.59 -35.65 10.22
N ALA A 35 -2.73 -36.59 10.59
CA ALA A 35 -1.31 -36.48 10.35
C ALA A 35 -1.07 -36.60 8.84
N ALA A 36 -0.92 -35.47 8.16
CA ALA A 36 -0.36 -35.43 6.82
C ALA A 36 1.10 -34.96 6.95
N ASN A 37 2.00 -35.93 6.96
CA ASN A 37 3.43 -35.73 6.81
C ASN A 37 3.71 -35.31 5.37
N SER A 38 3.54 -34.02 5.07
CA SER A 38 3.93 -33.44 3.78
C SER A 38 5.45 -33.23 3.80
N LYS A 39 6.18 -34.18 3.20
CA LYS A 39 7.60 -34.01 2.84
C LYS A 39 7.72 -32.69 2.05
N PRO A 40 8.63 -31.75 2.40
CA PRO A 40 8.86 -30.58 1.57
C PRO A 40 9.36 -31.08 0.21
N GLY A 41 8.52 -30.93 -0.83
CA GLY A 41 8.93 -31.16 -2.20
C GLY A 41 10.05 -30.18 -2.53
N ALA A 42 11.20 -30.70 -2.95
CA ALA A 42 12.28 -29.90 -3.49
C ALA A 42 11.72 -29.00 -4.60
N GLY A 43 11.71 -27.70 -4.35
CA GLY A 43 11.19 -26.71 -5.30
C GLY A 43 11.90 -26.86 -6.64
N ALA A 44 11.11 -27.03 -7.70
CA ALA A 44 11.58 -26.90 -9.06
C ALA A 44 12.28 -25.54 -9.18
N ARG A 45 13.59 -25.54 -9.45
CA ARG A 45 14.30 -24.33 -9.82
C ARG A 45 13.78 -23.89 -11.18
N ALA A 46 12.82 -22.96 -11.17
CA ALA A 46 12.52 -22.17 -12.35
C ALA A 46 13.83 -21.49 -12.78
N ALA A 47 14.19 -21.63 -14.06
CA ALA A 47 15.29 -20.88 -14.65
C ALA A 47 15.03 -19.39 -14.38
N ALA A 48 15.94 -18.74 -13.66
CA ALA A 48 15.77 -17.39 -13.19
C ALA A 48 15.86 -16.44 -14.39
N ALA A 49 14.76 -15.76 -14.72
CA ALA A 49 14.88 -14.49 -15.41
C ALA A 49 15.69 -13.56 -14.50
N ASP A 50 16.76 -12.94 -14.99
CA ASP A 50 17.64 -12.10 -14.16
C ASP A 50 16.88 -10.95 -13.47
N SER A 51 15.74 -10.54 -14.05
CA SER A 51 14.80 -9.61 -13.45
C SER A 51 13.35 -9.97 -13.76
N LEU A 52 12.48 -9.87 -12.77
CA LEU A 52 11.03 -9.82 -12.95
C LEU A 52 10.56 -8.36 -12.99
N PRO A 53 9.42 -8.04 -13.63
CA PRO A 53 8.84 -6.71 -13.54
C PRO A 53 8.66 -6.29 -12.08
N GLY A 54 9.31 -5.18 -11.68
CA GLY A 54 9.26 -4.66 -10.32
C GLY A 54 10.21 -5.31 -9.31
N PHE A 55 10.87 -6.43 -9.64
CA PHE A 55 11.78 -7.12 -8.73
C PHE A 55 13.04 -7.65 -9.45
N ASP A 56 14.20 -7.15 -9.03
CA ASP A 56 15.50 -7.61 -9.52
C ASP A 56 15.97 -8.83 -8.71
N ILE A 57 16.14 -9.98 -9.37
CA ILE A 57 16.58 -11.21 -8.69
C ILE A 57 18.03 -11.09 -8.22
N ALA A 58 18.83 -10.21 -8.84
CA ALA A 58 20.20 -9.91 -8.42
C ALA A 58 20.29 -9.09 -7.11
N SER A 59 19.14 -8.70 -6.54
CA SER A 59 19.04 -8.05 -5.22
C SER A 59 19.00 -9.05 -4.06
N LEU A 60 18.79 -10.35 -4.32
CA LEU A 60 18.82 -11.39 -3.29
C LEU A 60 20.24 -11.62 -2.74
N ASP A 61 20.35 -11.78 -1.43
CA ASP A 61 21.55 -12.29 -0.77
C ASP A 61 21.44 -13.80 -0.52
N ARG A 62 21.99 -14.58 -1.46
CA ARG A 62 21.95 -16.06 -1.38
C ARG A 62 23.00 -16.65 -0.45
N SER A 63 23.82 -15.84 0.23
CA SER A 63 24.76 -16.32 1.24
C SER A 63 24.06 -16.71 2.56
N VAL A 64 22.85 -16.20 2.80
CA VAL A 64 22.04 -16.47 3.98
C VAL A 64 20.84 -17.37 3.63
N SER A 65 20.50 -18.30 4.52
CA SER A 65 19.31 -19.13 4.33
C SER A 65 18.04 -18.31 4.55
N ALA A 66 17.12 -18.35 3.58
CA ALA A 66 15.80 -17.73 3.69
C ALA A 66 14.98 -18.22 4.92
N CYS A 67 15.24 -19.42 5.41
CA CYS A 67 14.57 -19.96 6.61
C CYS A 67 15.18 -19.48 7.93
N GLN A 68 16.37 -18.87 7.90
CA GLN A 68 17.06 -18.35 9.08
C GLN A 68 16.88 -16.84 9.21
N ASP A 69 17.08 -16.11 8.12
CA ASP A 69 16.82 -14.68 8.03
C ASP A 69 16.30 -14.35 6.63
N PHE A 70 14.97 -14.28 6.54
CA PHE A 70 14.31 -13.98 5.27
C PHE A 70 14.56 -12.53 4.82
N ASN A 71 14.74 -11.60 5.76
CA ASN A 71 14.99 -10.20 5.42
C ASN A 71 16.36 -10.03 4.78
N GLN A 72 17.40 -10.62 5.36
CA GLN A 72 18.73 -10.59 4.77
C GLN A 72 18.74 -11.31 3.43
N PHE A 73 18.12 -12.50 3.32
CA PHE A 73 18.03 -13.22 2.05
C PHE A 73 17.35 -12.40 0.94
N ALA A 74 16.21 -11.76 1.25
CA ALA A 74 15.41 -11.06 0.27
C ALA A 74 15.98 -9.67 -0.10
N ASN A 75 16.52 -8.95 0.89
CA ASN A 75 16.84 -7.51 0.76
C ASN A 75 18.35 -7.22 0.89
N GLY A 76 19.15 -8.14 1.42
CA GLY A 76 20.55 -7.90 1.79
C GLY A 76 21.42 -7.43 0.63
N GLY A 77 21.23 -8.00 -0.56
CA GLY A 77 21.96 -7.57 -1.76
C GLY A 77 21.58 -6.16 -2.22
N TRP A 78 20.31 -5.76 -2.06
CA TRP A 78 19.88 -4.39 -2.33
C TRP A 78 20.44 -3.42 -1.30
N VAL A 79 20.34 -3.74 0.00
CA VAL A 79 20.82 -2.89 1.10
C VAL A 79 22.32 -2.62 0.96
N ALA A 80 23.12 -3.64 0.62
CA ALA A 80 24.55 -3.47 0.42
C ALA A 80 24.91 -2.51 -0.73
N LYS A 81 24.08 -2.42 -1.77
CA LYS A 81 24.27 -1.55 -2.94
C LYS A 81 23.65 -0.15 -2.78
N ASN A 82 22.80 0.05 -1.78
CA ASN A 82 22.00 1.27 -1.61
C ASN A 82 22.17 1.83 -0.18
N PRO A 83 23.36 2.37 0.16
CA PRO A 83 23.55 3.04 1.45
C PRO A 83 22.62 4.24 1.59
N ILE A 84 22.26 4.59 2.83
CA ILE A 84 21.39 5.73 3.12
C ILE A 84 22.12 7.02 2.71
N PRO A 85 21.60 7.82 1.75
CA PRO A 85 22.21 9.09 1.39
C PRO A 85 22.07 10.10 2.53
N ALA A 86 23.02 11.03 2.66
CA ALA A 86 23.08 11.97 3.79
C ALA A 86 21.82 12.84 3.99
N ALA A 87 21.05 13.08 2.92
CA ALA A 87 19.81 13.85 2.97
C ALA A 87 18.62 13.08 3.59
N TYR A 88 18.77 11.78 3.86
CA TYR A 88 17.67 10.93 4.31
C TYR A 88 18.00 10.25 5.64
N ALA A 89 16.98 10.12 6.50
CA ALA A 89 17.08 9.33 7.74
C ALA A 89 16.89 7.82 7.51
N ARG A 90 16.27 7.45 6.38
CA ARG A 90 16.03 6.07 5.94
C ARG A 90 16.05 6.02 4.41
N TRP A 91 16.40 4.89 3.84
CA TRP A 91 16.46 4.72 2.39
C TRP A 91 15.93 3.35 1.98
N GLY A 92 15.10 3.35 0.95
CA GLY A 92 14.31 2.21 0.55
C GLY A 92 13.62 2.45 -0.79
N ARG A 93 12.88 1.45 -1.26
CA ARG A 93 12.13 1.55 -2.52
C ARG A 93 11.02 2.60 -2.48
N PHE A 94 10.48 2.92 -1.30
CA PHE A 94 9.43 3.92 -1.15
C PHE A 94 9.97 5.34 -1.24
N GLU A 95 11.16 5.59 -0.71
CA GLU A 95 11.88 6.85 -0.81
C GLU A 95 12.27 7.09 -2.27
N GLN A 96 12.85 6.08 -2.94
CA GLN A 96 13.13 6.14 -4.38
C GLN A 96 11.88 6.46 -5.22
N LEU A 97 10.74 5.85 -4.89
CA LEU A 97 9.47 6.14 -5.57
C LEU A 97 8.99 7.58 -5.28
N SER A 98 9.07 8.01 -4.03
CA SER A 98 8.67 9.36 -3.62
C SER A 98 9.50 10.41 -4.33
N ASP A 99 10.83 10.25 -4.39
CA ASP A 99 11.72 11.18 -5.09
C ASP A 99 11.43 11.22 -6.58
N SER A 100 11.24 10.05 -7.20
CA SER A 100 10.86 9.96 -8.62
C SER A 100 9.55 10.72 -8.88
N ASN A 101 8.53 10.52 -8.04
CA ASN A 101 7.26 11.24 -8.15
C ASN A 101 7.44 12.75 -7.95
N THR A 102 8.25 13.17 -6.98
CA THR A 102 8.56 14.59 -6.75
C THR A 102 9.19 15.22 -7.99
N VAL A 103 10.14 14.54 -8.64
CA VAL A 103 10.77 15.03 -9.87
C VAL A 103 9.74 15.19 -10.99
N GLN A 104 8.83 14.21 -11.17
CA GLN A 104 7.78 14.30 -12.18
C GLN A 104 6.81 15.44 -11.90
N LEU A 105 6.38 15.61 -10.65
CA LEU A 105 5.51 16.71 -10.25
C LEU A 105 6.18 18.07 -10.47
N HIS A 106 7.45 18.19 -10.09
CA HIS A 106 8.24 19.40 -10.32
C HIS A 106 8.30 19.74 -11.82
N GLN A 107 8.57 18.76 -12.68
CA GLN A 107 8.60 18.97 -14.14
C GLN A 107 7.24 19.44 -14.70
N ILE A 108 6.13 18.87 -14.21
CA ILE A 108 4.79 19.27 -14.64
C ILE A 108 4.50 20.71 -14.21
N LEU A 109 4.76 21.04 -12.94
CA LEU A 109 4.45 22.36 -12.38
C LEU A 109 5.35 23.45 -12.98
N GLU A 110 6.64 23.18 -13.14
CA GLU A 110 7.58 24.06 -13.84
C GLU A 110 7.12 24.31 -15.29
N GLY A 111 6.68 23.25 -15.98
CA GLY A 111 6.15 23.35 -17.33
C GLY A 111 4.84 24.16 -17.43
N LEU A 112 4.03 24.20 -16.37
CA LEU A 112 2.84 25.05 -16.31
C LEU A 112 3.21 26.51 -16.01
N ALA A 113 4.11 26.76 -15.06
CA ALA A 113 4.61 28.09 -14.70
C ALA A 113 5.17 28.85 -15.93
N GLN A 114 5.86 28.14 -16.82
CA GLN A 114 6.41 28.73 -18.05
C GLN A 114 5.35 29.06 -19.14
N GLN A 115 4.08 28.67 -18.98
CA GLN A 115 3.03 28.93 -19.97
C GLN A 115 2.40 30.32 -19.80
N LYS A 116 2.49 31.13 -20.85
CA LYS A 116 2.01 32.53 -20.83
C LYS A 116 0.50 32.70 -20.97
N ASN A 117 -0.21 31.67 -21.45
CA ASN A 117 -1.62 31.78 -21.88
C ASN A 117 -2.54 30.76 -21.19
N LEU A 118 -2.28 30.48 -19.91
CA LEU A 118 -3.20 29.67 -19.11
C LEU A 118 -4.56 30.36 -18.99
N LYS A 119 -5.64 29.57 -19.04
CA LYS A 119 -7.00 30.10 -18.96
C LYS A 119 -7.24 30.70 -17.56
N PRO A 120 -7.68 31.96 -17.44
CA PRO A 120 -7.98 32.55 -16.14
C PRO A 120 -9.01 31.73 -15.34
N GLY A 121 -8.70 31.48 -14.08
CA GLY A 121 -9.48 30.68 -13.14
C GLY A 121 -9.34 29.17 -13.27
N SER A 122 -8.54 28.66 -14.23
CA SER A 122 -8.36 27.21 -14.43
C SER A 122 -7.51 26.57 -13.32
N ASN A 123 -7.51 25.24 -13.27
CA ASN A 123 -6.67 24.52 -12.31
C ASN A 123 -5.19 24.68 -12.65
N GLU A 124 -4.85 24.71 -13.94
CA GLU A 124 -3.48 24.89 -14.42
C GLU A 124 -2.93 26.26 -13.97
N GLN A 125 -3.72 27.33 -14.12
CA GLN A 125 -3.32 28.66 -13.64
C GLN A 125 -3.08 28.63 -12.12
N LYS A 126 -4.02 28.06 -11.35
CA LYS A 126 -3.88 28.00 -9.88
C LYS A 126 -2.67 27.18 -9.43
N LEU A 127 -2.36 26.09 -10.13
CA LEU A 127 -1.19 25.26 -9.83
C LEU A 127 0.12 25.99 -10.16
N ALA A 128 0.18 26.68 -11.30
CA ALA A 128 1.31 27.52 -11.68
C ALA A 128 1.54 28.65 -10.67
N ASP A 129 0.51 29.45 -10.38
CA ASP A 129 0.58 30.57 -9.44
C ASP A 129 1.01 30.10 -8.04
N TYR A 130 0.48 28.97 -7.55
CA TYR A 130 0.85 28.43 -6.25
C TYR A 130 2.30 27.94 -6.21
N TYR A 131 2.74 27.24 -7.25
CA TYR A 131 4.11 26.75 -7.36
C TYR A 131 5.12 27.90 -7.42
N GLU A 132 4.89 28.91 -8.26
CA GLU A 132 5.76 30.09 -8.36
C GLU A 132 5.84 30.86 -7.03
N SER A 133 4.73 30.96 -6.27
CA SER A 133 4.74 31.62 -4.96
C SER A 133 5.70 30.99 -3.93
N CYS A 134 6.07 29.73 -4.13
CA CYS A 134 7.04 29.00 -3.31
C CYS A 134 8.46 29.01 -3.88
N MET A 135 8.60 29.14 -5.20
CA MET A 135 9.89 29.00 -5.90
C MET A 135 10.58 30.34 -6.18
N ASP A 136 9.87 31.47 -6.02
CA ASP A 136 10.42 32.83 -6.17
C ASP A 136 11.27 33.24 -4.95
N GLU A 137 12.44 32.61 -4.80
CA GLU A 137 13.46 32.98 -3.81
C GLU A 137 14.58 33.81 -4.48
N PRO A 138 14.98 34.97 -3.93
CA PRO A 138 16.13 35.72 -4.42
C PRO A 138 17.42 34.90 -4.34
N SER A 139 18.22 34.94 -5.40
CA SER A 139 19.54 34.29 -5.48
C SER A 139 20.57 34.85 -4.50
#